data_AF-M1CC79-F1
#
_entry.id   AF-M1CC79-F1
#
_cell.length_a   1.000
_cell.length_b   1.000
_cell.length_c   1.000
_cell.angle_alpha   90.00
_cell.angle_beta   90.00
_cell.angle_gamma   90.00
#
_symmetry.space_group_name_H-M   'P 1'
#
loop_
_entity.id
_entity.type
_entity.pdbx_description
1 polymer ?
#
loop_
_entity_poly.entity_id
_entity_poly.type
_entity_poly.pdbx_seq_one_letter_code
_entity_poly.pdbx_strand_id
1 'polypeptide(L)'
;MASPSSSTTTFCFQCEDSSNSVTFRNGWRLRSGKFAQLCHRCACGRVVTPLFQKSLSASDADLALSRLVIPKKCAEAYFPPLSGPHKIPINILDTDGKEWNFHFRFWPNSRSKMYVLEGLRDYMVSKKWQAGDVDAIASVYASP
;
A
#
# COMPACT_ATOMS: atom_id res chain seq x y z
N MET A 1 3.41 -24.22 46.07
CA MET A 1 3.33 -22.87 45.48
C MET A 1 2.97 -23.04 44.01
N ALA A 2 1.71 -22.87 43.63
CA ALA A 2 1.28 -22.95 42.24
C ALA A 2 1.60 -21.60 41.58
N SER A 3 2.43 -21.61 40.53
CA SER A 3 2.73 -20.42 39.72
C SER A 3 1.52 -20.12 38.83
N PRO A 4 1.11 -18.85 38.65
CA PRO A 4 0.07 -18.51 37.69
C PRO A 4 0.67 -18.64 36.29
N SER A 5 0.21 -19.65 35.54
CA SER A 5 0.43 -19.78 34.10
C SER A 5 -0.07 -18.51 33.41
N SER A 6 0.87 -17.68 32.96
CA SER A 6 0.61 -16.47 32.20
C SER A 6 0.02 -16.87 30.85
N SER A 7 -1.31 -16.95 30.78
CA SER A 7 -2.04 -17.18 29.54
C SER A 7 -1.91 -15.93 28.67
N THR A 8 -0.85 -15.86 27.87
CA THR A 8 -0.79 -14.89 26.76
C THR A 8 -1.88 -15.24 25.78
N THR A 9 -2.99 -14.48 25.83
CA THR A 9 -4.06 -14.56 24.84
C THR A 9 -3.46 -14.26 23.47
N THR A 10 -3.38 -15.26 22.60
CA THR A 10 -2.92 -15.06 21.23
C THR A 10 -4.07 -14.50 20.41
N PHE A 11 -3.88 -13.32 19.82
CA PHE A 11 -4.84 -12.66 18.96
C PHE A 11 -4.31 -12.58 17.53
N CYS A 12 -5.22 -12.52 16.56
CA CYS A 12 -4.87 -12.22 15.18
C CYS A 12 -4.31 -10.80 15.13
N PHE A 13 -3.10 -10.62 14.64
CA PHE A 13 -2.47 -9.31 14.55
C PHE A 13 -3.23 -8.33 13.65
N GLN A 14 -4.05 -8.84 12.72
CA GLN A 14 -4.72 -8.03 11.70
C GLN A 14 -6.19 -7.69 12.03
N CYS A 15 -6.95 -8.66 12.56
CA CYS A 15 -8.37 -8.48 12.86
C CYS A 15 -8.69 -8.56 14.36
N GLU A 16 -7.66 -8.71 15.20
CA GLU A 16 -7.73 -8.79 16.65
C GLU A 16 -8.62 -9.92 17.20
N ASP A 17 -9.00 -10.87 16.33
CA ASP A 17 -9.78 -12.04 16.71
C ASP A 17 -8.96 -12.92 17.68
N SER A 18 -9.54 -13.19 18.84
CA SER A 18 -8.97 -14.01 19.92
C SER A 18 -9.76 -15.31 20.13
N SER A 19 -10.58 -15.72 19.17
CA SER A 19 -11.41 -16.92 19.27
C SER A 19 -10.56 -18.16 19.55
N ASN A 20 -10.89 -18.87 20.63
CA ASN A 20 -10.21 -20.10 21.07
C ASN A 20 -10.32 -21.26 20.04
N SER A 21 -11.17 -21.13 19.03
CA SER A 21 -11.38 -22.13 17.96
C SER A 21 -10.45 -21.91 16.75
N VAL A 22 -9.72 -20.79 16.71
CA VAL A 22 -8.93 -20.41 15.55
C VAL A 22 -7.49 -20.91 15.69
N THR A 23 -7.07 -21.80 14.79
CA THR A 23 -5.64 -22.12 14.63
C THR A 23 -4.94 -20.93 13.97
N PHE A 24 -4.06 -20.29 14.73
CA PHE A 24 -3.21 -19.22 14.23
C PHE A 24 -2.06 -19.77 13.40
N ARG A 25 -1.66 -19.00 12.39
CA ARG A 25 -0.48 -19.26 11.56
C ARG A 25 0.52 -18.13 11.74
N ASN A 26 1.79 -18.48 11.65
CA ASN A 26 2.86 -17.49 11.60
C ASN A 26 2.78 -16.73 10.27
N GLY A 27 2.61 -15.42 10.35
CA GLY A 27 2.71 -14.48 9.24
C GLY A 27 4.15 -13.94 9.11
N TRP A 28 4.27 -12.65 8.84
CA TRP A 28 5.57 -11.98 8.71
C TRP A 28 6.29 -11.81 10.04
N ARG A 29 7.62 -11.58 9.96
CA ARG A 29 8.47 -11.36 11.13
C ARG A 29 8.39 -9.92 11.62
N LEU A 30 8.12 -9.74 12.90
CA LEU A 30 8.07 -8.45 13.57
C LEU A 30 9.47 -7.93 13.91
N ARG A 31 9.61 -6.64 14.20
CA ARG A 31 10.87 -6.03 14.68
C ARG A 31 11.39 -6.66 15.97
N SER A 32 10.52 -7.24 16.78
CA SER A 32 10.88 -8.01 17.98
C SER A 32 11.51 -9.36 17.69
N GLY A 33 11.58 -9.77 16.41
CA GLY A 33 12.06 -11.08 15.99
C GLY A 33 11.01 -12.20 16.06
N LYS A 34 9.83 -11.95 16.67
CA LYS A 34 8.68 -12.87 16.74
C LYS A 34 7.87 -12.84 15.44
N PHE A 35 7.04 -13.85 15.19
CA PHE A 35 6.11 -13.87 14.05
C PHE A 35 4.75 -13.27 14.42
N ALA A 36 4.15 -12.50 13.51
CA ALA A 36 2.76 -12.06 13.64
C ALA A 36 1.83 -13.27 13.61
N GLN A 37 0.98 -13.44 14.63
CA GLN A 37 0.00 -14.52 14.65
C GLN A 37 -1.23 -14.10 13.83
N LEU A 38 -1.61 -14.88 12.82
CA LEU A 38 -2.72 -14.56 11.92
C LEU A 38 -3.75 -15.69 11.90
N CYS A 39 -5.04 -15.36 11.94
CA CYS A 39 -6.11 -16.35 11.73
C CYS A 39 -6.05 -16.90 10.30
N HIS A 40 -6.69 -18.05 10.04
CA HIS A 40 -6.69 -18.66 8.70
C HIS A 40 -7.07 -17.67 7.57
N ARG A 41 -8.06 -16.79 7.82
CA ARG A 41 -8.50 -15.78 6.85
C ARG A 41 -7.44 -14.71 6.58
N CYS A 42 -6.75 -14.24 7.61
CA CYS A 42 -5.69 -13.23 7.47
C CYS A 42 -4.37 -13.85 6.98
N ALA A 43 -4.12 -15.12 7.30
CA ALA A 43 -2.93 -15.85 6.90
C ALA A 43 -2.98 -16.30 5.43
N CYS A 44 -4.15 -16.70 4.94
CA CYS A 44 -4.37 -16.93 3.51
C CYS A 44 -4.65 -15.62 2.74
N GLY A 45 -4.76 -14.50 3.47
CA GLY A 45 -5.08 -13.19 2.96
C GLY A 45 -3.84 -12.47 2.44
N ARG A 46 -4.06 -11.67 1.41
CA ARG A 46 -3.10 -10.68 0.90
C ARG A 46 -2.74 -9.69 2.03
N VAL A 47 -1.47 -9.63 2.42
CA VAL A 47 -1.00 -8.68 3.45
C VAL A 47 -0.86 -7.31 2.80
N VAL A 48 -1.69 -6.37 3.24
CA VAL A 48 -1.66 -4.98 2.78
C VAL A 48 -0.71 -4.19 3.67
N THR A 49 0.45 -3.82 3.12
CA THR A 49 1.44 -2.98 3.80
C THR A 49 1.30 -1.55 3.29
N PRO A 50 0.92 -0.57 4.13
CA PRO A 50 0.86 0.82 3.70
C PRO A 50 2.27 1.30 3.33
N LEU A 51 2.40 1.91 2.15
CA LEU A 51 3.68 2.45 1.66
C LEU A 51 3.79 3.93 1.98
N PHE A 52 2.79 4.71 1.57
CA PHE A 52 2.70 6.13 1.88
C PHE A 52 1.28 6.67 1.66
N GLN A 53 1.03 7.86 2.20
CA GLN A 53 -0.17 8.64 1.94
C GLN A 53 0.22 9.99 1.37
N LYS A 54 -0.67 10.57 0.57
CA LYS A 54 -0.49 11.89 0.00
C LYS A 54 -1.82 12.65 0.01
N SER A 55 -1.78 13.90 0.46
CA SER A 55 -2.84 14.87 0.22
C SER A 55 -2.81 15.33 -1.24
N LEU A 56 -3.96 15.25 -1.91
CA LEU A 56 -4.12 15.64 -3.30
C LEU A 56 -4.06 17.16 -3.43
N SER A 57 -3.12 17.66 -4.21
CA SER A 57 -3.10 19.08 -4.60
C SER A 57 -4.18 19.35 -5.66
N ALA A 58 -4.46 20.63 -5.92
CA ALA A 58 -5.34 21.03 -7.03
C ALA A 58 -4.90 20.45 -8.38
N SER A 59 -3.59 20.34 -8.61
CA SER A 59 -3.05 19.76 -9.84
C SER A 59 -3.18 18.23 -9.93
N ASP A 60 -3.26 17.55 -8.78
CA ASP A 60 -3.47 16.10 -8.75
C ASP A 60 -4.95 15.74 -8.98
N ALA A 61 -5.87 16.64 -8.58
CA ALA A 61 -7.31 16.52 -8.81
C ALA A 61 -7.75 17.07 -10.18
N ASP A 62 -6.83 17.59 -11.00
CA ASP A 62 -7.14 18.14 -12.33
C ASP A 62 -7.26 17.02 -13.37
N LEU A 63 -8.50 16.78 -13.82
CA LEU A 63 -8.81 15.77 -14.85
C LEU A 63 -8.11 16.05 -16.19
N ALA A 64 -7.79 17.30 -16.53
CA ALA A 64 -7.08 17.64 -17.75
C ALA A 64 -5.62 17.16 -17.69
N LEU A 65 -5.00 17.25 -16.51
CA LEU A 65 -3.64 16.76 -16.28
C LEU A 65 -3.61 15.23 -16.13
N SER A 66 -4.62 14.64 -15.46
CA SER A 66 -4.77 13.19 -15.27
C SER A 66 -3.51 12.49 -14.72
N ARG A 67 -2.81 13.19 -13.81
CA ARG A 67 -1.51 12.78 -13.28
C ARG A 67 -1.41 13.05 -11.78
N LEU A 68 -0.72 12.16 -11.07
CA LEU A 68 -0.45 12.28 -9.64
C LEU A 68 1.06 12.43 -9.43
N VAL A 69 1.48 13.49 -8.73
CA VAL A 69 2.89 13.68 -8.37
C VAL A 69 3.24 12.79 -7.19
N ILE A 70 4.23 11.92 -7.34
CA ILE A 70 4.68 11.04 -6.24
C ILE A 70 5.82 11.72 -5.46
N PRO A 71 5.75 11.83 -4.12
CA PRO A 71 6.85 12.35 -3.33
C PRO A 71 8.14 11.55 -3.60
N LYS A 72 9.23 12.25 -3.95
CA LYS A 72 10.49 11.63 -4.40
C LYS A 72 10.96 10.48 -3.51
N LYS A 73 11.00 10.71 -2.19
CA LYS A 73 11.44 9.69 -1.22
C LYS A 73 10.58 8.42 -1.26
N CYS A 74 9.27 8.55 -1.51
CA CYS A 74 8.36 7.41 -1.62
C CYS A 74 8.54 6.70 -2.96
N ALA A 75 8.69 7.46 -4.05
CA ALA A 75 8.95 6.92 -5.38
C ALA A 75 10.22 6.05 -5.39
N GLU A 76 11.33 6.57 -4.86
CA GLU A 76 12.62 5.86 -4.84
C GLU A 76 12.64 4.66 -3.88
N ALA A 77 11.80 4.66 -2.83
CA ALA A 77 11.74 3.57 -1.86
C ALA A 77 10.83 2.41 -2.28
N TYR A 78 9.73 2.72 -2.98
CA TYR A 78 8.62 1.76 -3.13
C TYR A 78 8.23 1.44 -4.56
N PHE A 79 8.62 2.27 -5.54
CA PHE A 79 8.34 1.99 -6.95
C PHE A 79 9.54 1.34 -7.65
N PRO A 80 9.32 0.62 -8.76
CA PRO A 80 10.40 0.04 -9.53
C PRO A 80 11.41 1.11 -9.98
N PRO A 81 12.72 0.80 -9.95
CA PRO A 81 13.74 1.73 -10.40
C PRO A 81 13.58 2.02 -11.90
N LEU A 82 13.71 3.29 -12.28
CA LEU A 82 13.62 3.74 -13.66
C LEU A 82 15.03 3.99 -14.23
N SER A 83 15.41 3.22 -15.25
CA SER A 83 16.68 3.34 -15.96
C SER A 83 16.74 4.55 -16.92
N GLY A 84 15.62 5.21 -17.20
CA GLY A 84 15.52 6.36 -18.09
C GLY A 84 14.15 7.05 -17.99
N PRO A 85 13.90 8.12 -18.78
CA PRO A 85 12.65 8.87 -18.73
C PRO A 85 11.45 8.14 -19.36
N HIS A 86 11.64 6.88 -19.77
CA HIS A 86 10.60 6.04 -20.32
C HIS A 86 9.54 5.73 -19.28
N LYS A 87 8.28 5.71 -19.73
CA LYS A 87 7.14 5.30 -18.92
C LYS A 87 7.13 3.78 -18.77
N ILE A 88 6.90 3.29 -17.55
CA ILE A 88 6.66 1.87 -17.29
C ILE A 88 5.20 1.66 -16.88
N PRO A 89 4.55 0.58 -17.32
CA PRO A 89 3.21 0.25 -16.84
C PRO A 89 3.26 -0.19 -15.37
N ILE A 90 2.28 0.25 -14.57
CA ILE A 90 2.06 -0.17 -13.19
C ILE A 90 0.58 -0.51 -13.04
N ASN A 91 0.30 -1.70 -12.52
CA ASN A 91 -1.06 -2.10 -12.18
C ASN A 91 -1.30 -1.85 -10.69
N ILE A 92 -2.39 -1.15 -10.37
CA ILE A 92 -2.83 -0.90 -9.00
C ILE A 92 -4.23 -1.48 -8.83
N LEU A 93 -4.40 -2.26 -7.78
CA LEU A 93 -5.70 -2.76 -7.35
C LEU A 93 -6.30 -1.75 -6.37
N ASP A 94 -7.53 -1.31 -6.61
CA ASP A 94 -8.24 -0.47 -5.65
C ASP A 94 -8.92 -1.28 -4.55
N THR A 95 -9.55 -0.57 -3.60
CA THR A 95 -10.28 -1.17 -2.48
C THR A 95 -11.50 -2.00 -2.88
N ASP A 96 -12.03 -1.76 -4.08
CA ASP A 96 -13.21 -2.45 -4.61
C ASP A 96 -12.79 -3.69 -5.43
N GLY A 97 -11.49 -3.98 -5.52
CA GLY A 97 -10.93 -5.09 -6.28
C GLY A 97 -10.84 -4.81 -7.78
N LYS A 98 -10.98 -3.56 -8.22
CA LYS A 98 -10.79 -3.17 -9.61
C LYS A 98 -9.33 -2.88 -9.89
N GLU A 99 -8.82 -3.45 -10.98
CA GLU A 99 -7.47 -3.20 -11.47
C GLU A 99 -7.43 -1.96 -12.35
N TRP A 100 -6.40 -1.14 -12.13
CA TRP A 100 -6.14 0.09 -12.85
C TRP A 100 -4.73 0.05 -13.43
N ASN A 101 -4.62 0.28 -14.74
CA ASN A 101 -3.34 0.37 -15.42
C ASN A 101 -2.92 1.84 -15.51
N PHE A 102 -1.82 2.16 -14.85
CA PHE A 102 -1.21 3.48 -14.88
C PHE A 102 0.18 3.40 -15.48
N HIS A 103 0.76 4.58 -15.71
CA HIS A 103 2.13 4.71 -16.18
C HIS A 103 2.96 5.46 -15.16
N PHE A 104 4.03 4.84 -14.68
CA PHE A 104 5.00 5.48 -13.79
C PHE A 104 6.18 6.00 -14.59
N ARG A 105 6.56 7.26 -14.35
CA ARG A 105 7.76 7.86 -14.95
C ARG A 105 8.32 8.98 -14.08
N PHE A 106 9.47 9.51 -14.50
CA PHE A 106 10.00 10.76 -13.95
C PHE A 106 10.19 11.82 -15.03
N TRP A 107 10.09 13.08 -14.63
CA TRP A 107 10.55 14.22 -15.42
C TRP A 107 11.86 14.77 -14.83
N PRO A 108 12.81 15.18 -15.68
CA PRO A 108 13.97 15.94 -15.22
C PRO A 108 13.52 17.21 -14.50
N ASN A 109 14.06 17.47 -13.32
CA ASN A 109 13.82 18.71 -12.58
C ASN A 109 15.15 19.25 -12.04
N SER A 110 15.77 20.15 -12.81
CA SER A 110 17.10 20.71 -12.52
C SER A 110 18.15 19.61 -12.27
N ARG A 111 18.59 19.42 -11.02
CA ARG A 111 19.54 18.37 -10.61
C ARG A 111 18.86 17.13 -10.00
N SER A 112 17.54 17.01 -10.15
CA SER A 112 16.72 15.97 -9.53
C SER A 112 15.69 15.42 -10.51
N LYS A 113 14.77 14.62 -9.99
CA LYS A 113 13.68 13.96 -10.69
C LYS A 113 12.35 14.29 -9.99
N MET A 114 11.32 14.54 -10.78
CA MET A 114 9.93 14.62 -10.32
C MET A 114 9.21 13.36 -10.79
N TYR A 115 8.66 12.59 -9.87
CA TYR A 115 8.01 11.31 -10.18
C TYR A 115 6.51 11.52 -10.34
N VAL A 116 5.92 10.85 -11.33
CA VAL A 116 4.50 10.97 -11.63
C VAL A 116 3.90 9.61 -11.99
N LEU A 117 2.64 9.42 -11.59
CA LEU A 117 1.74 8.46 -12.20
C LEU A 117 0.88 9.20 -13.23
N GLU A 118 0.72 8.63 -14.41
CA GLU A 118 -0.08 9.15 -15.51
C GLU A 118 -1.18 8.16 -15.88
N GLY A 119 -2.26 8.66 -16.49
CA GLY A 119 -3.41 7.85 -16.88
C GLY A 119 -4.48 7.70 -15.79
N LEU A 120 -4.53 8.62 -14.83
CA LEU A 120 -5.48 8.51 -13.70
C LEU A 120 -6.89 9.00 -14.01
N ARG A 121 -7.18 9.52 -15.21
CA ARG A 121 -8.47 10.19 -15.51
C ARG A 121 -9.69 9.38 -15.07
N ASP A 122 -9.78 8.13 -15.49
CA ASP A 122 -10.95 7.29 -15.17
C ASP A 122 -11.00 6.90 -13.69
N TYR A 123 -9.83 6.73 -13.07
CA TYR A 123 -9.71 6.47 -11.64
C TYR A 123 -10.19 7.67 -10.80
N MET A 124 -9.75 8.87 -11.16
CA MET A 124 -10.15 10.13 -10.52
C MET A 124 -11.66 10.35 -10.59
N VAL A 125 -12.27 10.10 -11.75
CA VAL A 125 -13.73 10.17 -11.93
C VAL A 125 -14.43 9.13 -11.05
N SER A 126 -13.94 7.88 -11.07
CA SER A 126 -14.52 6.79 -10.27
C SER A 126 -14.46 7.04 -8.77
N LYS A 127 -13.36 7.62 -8.26
CA LYS A 127 -13.16 7.92 -6.84
C LYS A 127 -13.58 9.33 -6.44
N LYS A 128 -14.05 10.14 -7.39
CA LYS A 128 -14.52 11.53 -7.19
C LYS A 128 -13.49 12.41 -6.48
N TRP A 129 -12.23 12.30 -6.88
CA TRP A 129 -11.11 13.02 -6.27
C TRP A 129 -11.30 14.54 -6.25
N GLN A 130 -10.99 15.14 -5.11
CA GLN A 130 -10.95 16.59 -4.92
C GLN A 130 -9.62 17.02 -4.30
N ALA A 131 -9.27 18.28 -4.50
CA ALA A 131 -8.12 18.87 -3.83
C ALA A 131 -8.33 18.88 -2.31
N GLY A 132 -7.34 18.41 -1.56
CA GLY A 132 -7.41 18.25 -0.10
C GLY A 132 -7.74 16.83 0.36
N ASP A 133 -8.28 15.98 -0.50
CA ASP A 133 -8.48 14.56 -0.19
C ASP A 133 -7.12 13.86 0.07
N VAL A 134 -7.15 12.74 0.78
CA VAL A 134 -5.95 11.92 1.05
C VAL A 134 -6.08 10.59 0.34
N ASP A 135 -5.12 10.32 -0.55
CA ASP A 135 -4.98 9.01 -1.21
C ASP A 135 -3.81 8.23 -0.59
N ALA A 136 -3.99 6.91 -0.48
CA ALA A 136 -3.04 6.00 0.15
C ALA A 136 -2.63 4.90 -0.82
N ILE A 137 -1.31 4.69 -0.97
CA ILE A 137 -0.76 3.58 -1.76
C ILE A 137 -0.21 2.53 -0.80
N ALA A 138 -0.55 1.27 -1.05
CA ALA A 138 -0.11 0.12 -0.28
C ALA A 138 0.43 -0.97 -1.23
N SER A 139 1.43 -1.72 -0.76
CA SER A 139 1.89 -2.94 -1.43
C SER A 139 1.09 -4.12 -0.91
N VAL A 140 0.77 -5.03 -1.80
CA VAL A 140 0.07 -6.26 -1.46
C VAL A 140 1.00 -7.43 -1.69
N TYR A 141 1.43 -8.07 -0.61
CA TYR A 141 2.23 -9.29 -0.69
C TYR A 141 1.34 -10.52 -0.49
N ALA A 142 1.53 -11.53 -1.33
CA ALA A 142 1.10 -12.88 -0.97
C ALA A 142 1.99 -13.34 0.18
N SER A 143 1.39 -13.85 1.27
CA SER A 143 2.19 -14.52 2.30
C SER A 143 2.92 -15.70 1.63
N PRO A 144 4.23 -15.90 1.86
CA PRO A 144 4.94 -17.08 1.39
C PRO A 144 4.37 -18.37 2.00
#